data_AF-A0A4P9W4E6-F1
#
_entry.id   AF-A0A4P9W4E6-F1
#
_cell.length_a   1.000
_cell.length_b   1.000
_cell.length_c   1.000
_cell.angle_alpha   90.00
_cell.angle_beta   90.00
_cell.angle_gamma   90.00
#
_symmetry.space_group_name_H-M   'P 1'
#
loop_
_entity.id
_entity.type
_entity.pdbx_description
1 polymer ?
#
loop_
_entity_poly.entity_id
_entity_poly.type
_entity_poly.pdbx_seq_one_letter_code
_entity_poly.pdbx_strand_id
1 'polypeptide(L)' 'FGVDTTSTKPPKDVVAEIERVLTAAKFKYVLNDFTFKCVAPQIELQIEVCSIKGTQMHAVEMRRSKGTAWAYQAVCRQLI' A
#
# COMPACT_ATOMS: atom_id res chain seq x y z
N PHE A 1 -11.60 -5.84 -2.48
CA PHE A 1 -10.76 -4.88 -3.20
C PHE A 1 -11.65 -3.78 -3.72
N GLY A 2 -11.34 -2.51 -3.41
CA GLY A 2 -12.10 -1.38 -3.96
C GLY A 2 -11.61 -1.06 -5.37
N VAL A 3 -12.49 -0.53 -6.24
CA VAL A 3 -12.15 -0.16 -7.63
C VAL A 3 -10.93 0.77 -7.67
N ASP A 4 -10.83 1.66 -6.68
CA ASP A 4 -9.82 2.71 -6.54
C ASP A 4 -8.39 2.20 -6.28
N THR A 5 -8.23 0.90 -5.96
CA THR A 5 -6.93 0.29 -5.64
C THR A 5 -6.58 -0.88 -6.56
N THR A 6 -7.24 -0.96 -7.71
CA THR A 6 -6.99 -1.97 -8.74
C THR A 6 -6.34 -1.37 -9.97
N SER A 7 -5.42 -2.11 -10.59
CA SER A 7 -4.69 -1.68 -11.78
C SER A 7 -4.46 -2.83 -12.75
N THR A 8 -4.42 -2.51 -14.05
CA THR A 8 -3.97 -3.41 -15.13
C THR A 8 -2.46 -3.25 -15.41
N LYS A 9 -1.80 -2.31 -14.74
CA LYS A 9 -0.35 -2.12 -14.87
C LYS A 9 0.41 -3.34 -14.35
N PRO A 10 1.59 -3.65 -14.91
CA PRO A 10 2.47 -4.68 -14.36
C PRO A 10 2.75 -4.46 -12.86
N PRO A 11 2.99 -5.51 -12.06
CA PRO A 11 3.19 -5.38 -10.62
C PRO A 11 4.36 -4.44 -10.27
N LYS A 12 5.43 -4.47 -11.09
CA LYS A 12 6.61 -3.62 -10.90
C LYS A 12 6.29 -2.13 -11.02
N ASP A 13 5.40 -1.76 -11.93
CA ASP A 13 4.99 -0.37 -12.12
C ASP A 13 4.10 0.10 -10.97
N VAL A 14 3.25 -0.79 -10.45
CA VAL A 14 2.45 -0.51 -9.25
C VAL A 14 3.36 -0.33 -8.02
N VAL A 15 4.38 -1.18 -7.85
CA VAL A 15 5.38 -1.04 -6.78
C VAL A 15 6.11 0.30 -6.89
N ALA A 16 6.59 0.67 -8.08
CA ALA A 16 7.28 1.95 -8.30
C ALA A 16 6.38 3.15 -7.95
N GLU A 17 5.09 3.07 -8.27
CA GLU A 17 4.14 4.13 -7.91
C GLU A 17 3.87 4.21 -6.41
N ILE A 18 3.72 3.06 -5.73
CA ILE A 18 3.60 3.02 -4.26
C ILE A 18 4.85 3.63 -3.61
N GLU A 19 6.04 3.26 -4.09
CA GLU A 19 7.31 3.80 -3.61
C GLU A 19 7.38 5.33 -3.77
N ARG A 20 6.96 5.85 -4.93
CA ARG A 20 6.87 7.29 -5.20
C ARG A 20 5.96 7.99 -4.21
N VAL A 21 4.76 7.45 -3.96
CA VAL A 21 3.77 8.02 -3.03
C VAL A 21 4.28 8.00 -1.59
N LEU A 22 4.83 6.87 -1.14
CA LEU A 22 5.39 6.74 0.22
C LEU A 22 6.55 7.70 0.46
N THR A 23 7.42 7.87 -0.54
CA THR A 23 8.56 8.79 -0.49
C THR A 23 8.08 10.24 -0.46
N ALA A 24 7.09 10.61 -1.28
CA ALA A 24 6.50 11.96 -1.27
C ALA A 24 5.80 12.27 0.06
N ALA A 25 5.13 11.29 0.65
CA ALA A 25 4.49 11.39 1.96
C ALA A 25 5.47 11.29 3.15
N LYS A 26 6.78 11.11 2.89
CA LYS A 26 7.85 10.99 3.88
C LYS A 26 7.65 9.85 4.88
N PHE A 27 7.05 8.75 4.45
CA PHE A 27 6.94 7.54 5.27
C PHE A 27 8.27 6.80 5.33
N LYS A 28 8.60 6.24 6.50
CA LYS A 28 9.68 5.25 6.59
C LYS A 28 9.11 3.90 6.19
N TYR A 29 9.74 3.23 5.23
CA TYR A 29 9.31 1.91 4.76
C TYR A 29 10.50 1.00 4.48
N VAL A 30 10.23 -0.30 4.50
CA VAL A 30 11.13 -1.36 4.01
C VAL A 30 10.39 -2.13 2.92
N LEU A 31 10.96 -2.15 1.72
CA LEU A 31 10.45 -2.93 0.59
C LEU A 31 11.01 -4.36 0.64
N ASN A 32 10.13 -5.35 0.51
CA ASN A 32 10.46 -6.76 0.31
C ASN A 32 9.61 -7.27 -0.85
N ASP A 33 10.21 -7.43 -2.03
CA ASP A 33 9.55 -7.80 -3.29
C ASP A 33 8.35 -6.91 -3.64
N PHE A 34 7.13 -7.38 -3.33
CA PHE A 34 5.86 -6.70 -3.61
C PHE A 34 5.18 -6.19 -2.33
N THR A 35 5.91 -6.17 -1.22
CA THR A 35 5.40 -5.80 0.11
C THR A 35 6.20 -4.64 0.70
N PHE A 36 5.51 -3.56 1.05
CA PHE A 36 6.05 -2.44 1.81
C PHE A 36 5.63 -2.55 3.27
N LYS A 37 6.61 -2.61 4.18
CA LYS A 37 6.36 -2.46 5.62
C LYS A 37 6.62 -1.01 6.00
N CYS A 38 5.56 -0.27 6.31
CA CYS A 38 5.63 1.15 6.64
C CYS A 38 5.52 1.35 8.15
N VAL A 39 6.40 2.21 8.68
CA VAL A 39 6.45 2.55 10.11
C VAL A 39 6.34 4.06 10.26
N ALA A 40 5.35 4.50 11.02
CA ALA A 40 5.16 5.88 11.43
C ALA A 40 4.94 5.96 12.95
N PRO A 41 5.09 7.14 13.59
CA PRO A 41 5.12 7.25 15.05
C PRO A 41 3.93 6.64 15.80
N GLN A 42 2.76 6.57 15.17
CA GLN A 42 1.51 6.10 15.78
C GLN A 42 0.90 4.89 15.05
N ILE A 43 1.56 4.38 14.01
CA ILE A 43 1.00 3.33 13.16
C ILE A 43 2.08 2.53 12.44
N GLU A 44 1.84 1.21 12.38
CA GLU A 44 2.58 0.29 11.53
C GLU A 44 1.58 -0.37 10.59
N LEU A 45 1.86 -0.32 9.29
CA LEU A 45 1.01 -0.92 8.27
C LEU A 45 1.85 -1.59 7.18
N GLN A 46 1.24 -2.57 6.53
CA GLN A 46 1.79 -3.26 5.38
C GLN A 46 0.98 -2.90 4.14
N ILE A 47 1.66 -2.67 3.03
CA ILE A 47 1.06 -2.48 1.72
C ILE A 47 1.58 -3.58 0.81
N GLU A 48 0.70 -4.35 0.19
CA GLU A 48 1.06 -5.49 -0.66
C GLU A 48 0.37 -5.38 -2.02
N VAL A 49 1.12 -5.70 -3.08
CA VAL A 49 0.57 -5.82 -4.44
C VAL A 49 0.16 -7.28 -4.68
N CYS A 50 -1.14 -7.51 -4.75
CA CYS A 50 -1.75 -8.82 -4.88
C CYS A 50 -2.30 -9.04 -6.30
N SER A 51 -2.16 -10.25 -6.83
CA SER A 51 -2.83 -10.66 -8.07
C SER A 51 -4.30 -11.01 -7.80
N ILE A 52 -5.23 -10.48 -8.59
CA ILE A 52 -6.65 -10.84 -8.50
C ILE A 52 -6.90 -12.11 -9.33
N LYS A 53 -7.23 -13.21 -8.66
CA LYS A 53 -7.50 -14.52 -9.30
C LYS A 53 -8.58 -14.40 -10.37
N GLY A 54 -8.35 -15.04 -11.52
CA GLY A 54 -9.28 -15.05 -12.65
C GLY A 54 -9.25 -13.76 -13.49
N THR A 55 -8.30 -12.85 -13.25
CA THR A 55 -8.13 -11.61 -14.02
C THR A 55 -6.64 -11.36 -14.28
N GLN A 56 -6.33 -10.40 -15.17
CA GLN A 56 -4.97 -9.87 -15.36
C GLN A 56 -4.73 -8.59 -14.54
N MET A 57 -5.53 -8.37 -13.49
CA MET A 57 -5.46 -7.17 -12.66
C MET A 57 -4.73 -7.43 -11.37
N HIS A 58 -4.17 -6.36 -10.82
CA HIS A 58 -3.46 -6.34 -9.56
C HIS A 58 -4.16 -5.38 -8.61
N ALA A 59 -4.20 -5.73 -7.33
CA ALA A 59 -4.77 -4.91 -6.28
C ALA A 59 -3.70 -4.50 -5.29
N VAL A 60 -3.88 -3.33 -4.68
CA VAL A 60 -3.09 -2.90 -3.54
C VAL A 60 -3.88 -3.23 -2.26
N GLU A 61 -3.37 -4.14 -1.45
CA GLU A 61 -3.91 -4.45 -0.13
C GLU A 61 -3.14 -3.68 0.94
N MET A 62 -3.85 -2.92 1.77
CA MET A 62 -3.29 -2.31 2.96
C MET A 62 -3.79 -3.04 4.20
N ARG A 63 -2.88 -3.33 5.13
CA ARG A 63 -3.17 -4.00 6.39
C ARG A 63 -2.51 -3.26 7.55
N ARG A 64 -3.31 -2.87 8.54
CA ARG A 64 -2.81 -2.32 9.81
C ARG A 64 -2.24 -3.43 10.68
N SER A 65 -0.99 -3.27 11.12
CA SER A 65 -0.35 -4.15 12.10
C SER A 65 -0.41 -3.59 13.52
N LYS A 66 -0.35 -2.25 13.67
CA LYS A 66 -0.38 -1.55 14.96
C LYS A 66 -1.06 -0.18 14.83
N GLY A 67 -1.47 0.42 15.94
CA GLY A 67 -2.07 1.76 16.00
C GLY A 67 -3.60 1.73 15.99
N THR A 68 -4.24 2.89 16.12
CA THR A 68 -5.70 3.00 16.19
C THR A 68 -6.36 2.90 14.81
N ALA A 69 -7.66 2.60 14.78
CA ALA A 69 -8.40 2.51 13.52
C ALA A 69 -8.49 3.88 12.83
N TRP A 70 -8.61 4.95 13.62
CA TRP A 70 -8.59 6.33 13.13
C TRP A 70 -7.25 6.73 12.52
N ALA A 71 -6.13 6.38 13.17
CA ALA A 71 -4.80 6.63 12.61
C ALA A 71 -4.61 5.91 11.27
N TYR A 72 -5.09 4.67 11.17
CA TYR A 72 -5.05 3.91 9.92
C TYR A 72 -5.92 4.52 8.83
N GLN A 73 -7.15 4.90 9.16
CA GLN A 73 -8.04 5.54 8.21
C GLN A 73 -7.47 6.86 7.70
N ALA A 74 -6.83 7.66 8.57
CA ALA A 74 -6.16 8.90 8.17
C ALA A 74 -5.01 8.65 7.20
N VAL A 75 -4.18 7.63 7.44
CA VAL A 75 -3.09 7.25 6.52
C VAL A 75 -3.64 6.74 5.19
N CYS A 76 -4.65 5.85 5.20
CA CYS A 76 -5.23 5.36 3.95
C CYS A 76 -5.82 6.49 3.09
N ARG A 77 -6.45 7.50 3.72
CA ARG A 77 -6.96 8.71 3.03
C ARG A 77 -5.86 9.62 2.48
N GLN A 78 -4.65 9.54 3.02
CA GLN A 78 -3.52 10.31 2.51
C GLN A 78 -2.86 9.61 1.31
N LEU A 79 -2.96 8.29 1.24
CA LEU A 79 -2.29 7.46 0.22
C LEU A 79 -3.18 7.11 -0.97
N ILE A 80 -4.51 7.11 -0.81
CA ILE A 80 -5.51 6.88 -1.88
C ILE A 80 -6.22 8.19 -2.20
#